data_AF-A0A7X0Z9W7-F1
#
_entry.id   AF-A0A7X0Z9W7-F1
#
_cell.length_a   1.000
_cell.length_b   1.000
_cell.length_c   1.000
_cell.angle_alpha   90.00
_cell.angle_beta   90.00
_cell.angle_gamma   90.00
#
_symmetry.space_group_name_H-M   'P 1'
#
loop_
_entity.id
_entity.type
_entity.pdbx_description
1 polymer ?
#
loop_
_entity_poly.entity_id
_entity_poly.type
_entity_poly.pdbx_seq_one_letter_code
_entity_poly.pdbx_strand_id
1 'polypeptide(L)'
;MVKTWEEFLKQEAKQPYFIELMEAVEDARAKGNVYPSEEDMFSCFRLCPYDQVKVVILGQDPYHGPGQAHGLSFSVQKGVRIPPSLRNIYKELKTDLDIEPADHGYLAKWAEQGVLLMNTSWSVEEGKAGSHKKLGWATFTDHVLEELNNYDKPLVFILWGNHAIKAATGITNPKHLLIKGVHPSPLAASRGFFGSKPFSKTNQFLEGNGRTPINWDLNKA
;
A
#
# COMPACT_ATOMS: atom_id res chain seq x y z
N MET A 1 7.52 -14.72 -13.73
CA MET A 1 8.24 -14.09 -12.63
C MET A 1 9.22 -13.10 -13.19
N VAL A 2 8.89 -11.85 -13.00
CA VAL A 2 9.78 -10.73 -13.32
C VAL A 2 10.95 -10.69 -12.34
N LYS A 3 12.02 -9.97 -12.69
CA LYS A 3 13.13 -9.70 -11.77
C LYS A 3 13.08 -8.30 -11.15
N THR A 4 12.35 -7.38 -11.78
CA THR A 4 12.19 -6.00 -11.32
C THR A 4 10.79 -5.49 -11.58
N TRP A 5 10.37 -4.46 -10.84
CA TRP A 5 9.12 -3.75 -11.14
C TRP A 5 9.13 -3.06 -12.50
N GLU A 6 10.30 -2.64 -12.98
CA GLU A 6 10.42 -2.06 -14.33
C GLU A 6 10.09 -3.09 -15.41
N GLU A 7 10.56 -4.33 -15.26
CA GLU A 7 10.21 -5.42 -16.17
C GLU A 7 8.71 -5.71 -16.14
N PHE A 8 8.11 -5.78 -14.95
CA PHE A 8 6.66 -5.93 -14.76
C PHE A 8 5.89 -4.82 -15.46
N LEU A 9 6.21 -3.54 -15.19
CA LEU A 9 5.54 -2.40 -15.79
C LEU A 9 5.69 -2.39 -17.32
N LYS A 10 6.83 -2.80 -17.87
CA LYS A 10 7.02 -2.93 -19.33
C LYS A 10 6.18 -4.04 -19.95
N GLN A 11 5.88 -5.11 -19.20
CA GLN A 11 4.99 -6.17 -19.65
C GLN A 11 3.53 -5.71 -19.60
N GLU A 12 3.13 -5.06 -18.51
CA GLU A 12 1.78 -4.47 -18.35
C GLU A 12 1.51 -3.38 -19.39
N ALA A 13 2.49 -2.52 -19.69
CA ALA A 13 2.37 -1.46 -20.69
C ALA A 13 2.05 -1.95 -22.12
N LYS A 14 2.22 -3.25 -22.40
CA LYS A 14 1.87 -3.86 -23.69
C LYS A 14 0.45 -4.43 -23.72
N GLN A 15 -0.20 -4.55 -22.56
CA GLN A 15 -1.52 -5.15 -22.46
C GLN A 15 -2.58 -4.14 -22.91
N PRO A 16 -3.57 -4.56 -23.74
CA PRO A 16 -4.62 -3.65 -24.20
C PRO A 16 -5.36 -2.93 -23.07
N TYR A 17 -5.70 -3.66 -22.01
CA TYR A 17 -6.41 -3.09 -20.85
C TYR A 17 -5.60 -1.98 -20.16
N PHE A 18 -4.27 -2.09 -20.12
CA PHE A 18 -3.41 -1.13 -19.45
C PHE A 18 -3.23 0.13 -20.30
N ILE A 19 -3.17 -0.03 -21.63
CA ILE A 19 -3.17 1.11 -22.57
C ILE A 19 -4.45 1.92 -22.41
N GLU A 20 -5.62 1.26 -22.47
CA GLU A 20 -6.93 1.90 -22.28
C GLU A 20 -7.05 2.56 -20.90
N LEU A 21 -6.54 1.90 -19.85
CA LEU A 21 -6.49 2.44 -18.49
C LEU A 21 -5.67 3.73 -18.42
N MET A 22 -4.47 3.75 -19.01
CA MET A 22 -3.58 4.92 -18.98
C MET A 22 -4.14 6.07 -19.82
N GLU A 23 -4.73 5.79 -20.99
CA GLU A 23 -5.44 6.80 -21.78
C GLU A 23 -6.60 7.41 -21.00
N ALA A 24 -7.40 6.60 -20.30
CA ALA A 24 -8.52 7.10 -19.50
C ALA A 24 -8.07 7.97 -18.31
N VAL A 25 -6.93 7.64 -17.69
CA VAL A 25 -6.34 8.46 -16.62
C VAL A 25 -5.82 9.79 -17.17
N GLU A 26 -5.19 9.79 -18.35
CA GLU A 26 -4.71 11.01 -19.00
C GLU A 26 -5.87 11.92 -19.42
N ASP A 27 -6.93 11.34 -19.97
CA ASP A 27 -8.18 12.03 -20.27
C ASP A 27 -8.80 12.70 -19.03
N ALA A 28 -8.69 12.05 -17.86
CA ALA A 28 -9.15 12.62 -16.59
C ALA A 28 -8.25 13.77 -16.13
N ARG A 29 -6.92 13.63 -16.29
CA ARG A 29 -5.94 14.70 -16.00
C ARG A 29 -6.15 15.93 -16.87
N ALA A 30 -6.52 15.74 -18.14
CA ALA A 30 -6.84 16.84 -19.04
C ALA A 30 -8.10 17.63 -18.63
N LYS A 31 -8.99 17.01 -17.84
CA LYS A 31 -10.28 17.60 -17.40
C LYS A 31 -10.24 18.18 -16.00
N GLY A 32 -9.23 17.84 -15.19
CA GLY A 32 -9.11 18.31 -13.82
C GLY A 32 -8.01 17.60 -13.03
N ASN A 33 -7.97 17.88 -11.73
CA ASN A 33 -6.94 17.34 -10.86
C ASN A 33 -7.15 15.84 -10.59
N VAL A 34 -6.12 15.05 -10.88
CA VAL A 34 -6.04 13.62 -10.56
C VAL A 34 -4.83 13.40 -9.66
N TYR A 35 -5.03 12.69 -8.56
CA TYR A 35 -3.99 12.37 -7.58
C TYR A 35 -3.63 10.88 -7.59
N PRO A 36 -2.36 10.52 -7.29
CA PRO A 36 -1.21 11.43 -7.17
C PRO A 36 -0.80 12.01 -8.54
N SER A 37 0.28 12.78 -8.60
CA SER A 37 0.90 13.20 -9.88
C SER A 37 1.26 11.97 -10.73
N GLU A 38 1.45 12.15 -12.03
CA GLU A 38 1.87 11.05 -12.92
C GLU A 38 3.20 10.44 -12.46
N GLU A 39 4.18 11.30 -12.15
CA GLU A 39 5.51 10.90 -11.65
C GLU A 39 5.44 10.09 -10.34
N ASP A 40 4.47 10.41 -9.48
CA ASP A 40 4.31 9.74 -8.19
C ASP A 40 3.42 8.50 -8.25
N MET A 41 2.69 8.25 -9.34
CA MET A 41 1.70 7.18 -9.41
C MET A 41 2.28 5.82 -9.00
N PHE A 42 3.46 5.48 -9.48
CA PHE A 42 4.15 4.21 -9.17
C PHE A 42 5.27 4.34 -8.11
N SER A 43 5.24 5.38 -7.27
CA SER A 43 6.30 5.64 -6.27
C SER A 43 6.53 4.48 -5.29
N CYS A 44 5.51 3.66 -4.98
CA CYS A 44 5.71 2.50 -4.09
C CYS A 44 6.67 1.46 -4.68
N PHE A 45 6.69 1.26 -6.00
CA PHE A 45 7.63 0.36 -6.66
C PHE A 45 9.05 0.92 -6.71
N ARG A 46 9.17 2.25 -6.82
CA ARG A 46 10.47 2.94 -6.79
C ARG A 46 11.10 2.89 -5.39
N LEU A 47 10.30 3.07 -4.34
CA LEU A 47 10.77 3.08 -2.96
C LEU A 47 10.93 1.68 -2.36
N CYS A 48 10.21 0.69 -2.87
CA CYS A 48 10.29 -0.72 -2.45
C CYS A 48 10.63 -1.61 -3.66
N PRO A 49 11.92 -1.78 -3.99
CA PRO A 49 12.34 -2.62 -5.10
C PRO A 49 11.84 -4.07 -4.95
N TYR A 50 11.53 -4.71 -6.08
CA TYR A 50 10.89 -6.03 -6.13
C TYR A 50 11.60 -7.09 -5.26
N ASP A 51 12.93 -7.16 -5.35
CA ASP A 51 13.77 -8.13 -4.64
C ASP A 51 13.89 -7.87 -3.12
N GLN A 52 13.45 -6.69 -2.67
CA GLN A 52 13.47 -6.23 -1.27
C GLN A 52 12.12 -6.37 -0.57
N VAL A 53 11.04 -6.70 -1.29
CA VAL A 53 9.69 -6.80 -0.70
C VAL A 53 9.67 -7.82 0.44
N LYS A 54 9.20 -7.37 1.61
CA LYS A 54 8.99 -8.15 2.84
C LYS A 54 7.54 -8.13 3.29
N VAL A 55 6.92 -6.96 3.18
CA VAL A 55 5.56 -6.69 3.67
C VAL A 55 4.77 -5.99 2.58
N VAL A 56 3.50 -6.34 2.43
CA VAL A 56 2.56 -5.67 1.52
C VAL A 56 1.42 -5.12 2.36
N ILE A 57 1.17 -3.81 2.28
CA ILE A 57 0.04 -3.16 2.95
C ILE A 57 -0.88 -2.58 1.90
N LEU A 58 -2.09 -3.14 1.79
CA LEU A 58 -3.07 -2.75 0.78
C LEU A 58 -3.97 -1.61 1.28
N GLY A 59 -3.90 -0.48 0.60
CA GLY A 59 -4.92 0.58 0.66
C GLY A 59 -5.96 0.42 -0.45
N GLN A 60 -7.00 1.26 -0.42
CA GLN A 60 -8.08 1.22 -1.42
C GLN A 60 -7.76 2.12 -2.61
N ASP A 61 -7.83 3.44 -2.40
CA ASP A 61 -7.54 4.49 -3.36
C ASP A 61 -6.60 5.55 -2.75
N PRO A 62 -5.91 6.36 -3.57
CA PRO A 62 -5.10 7.46 -3.07
C PRO A 62 -5.96 8.48 -2.32
N TYR A 63 -5.34 9.27 -1.45
CA TYR A 63 -6.03 10.44 -0.90
C TYR A 63 -6.40 11.43 -2.03
N HIS A 64 -7.64 11.90 -2.01
CA HIS A 64 -8.23 12.73 -3.06
C HIS A 64 -8.14 14.24 -2.79
N GLY A 65 -7.38 14.67 -1.77
CA GLY A 65 -7.17 16.07 -1.45
C GLY A 65 -5.78 16.58 -1.90
N PRO A 66 -5.65 17.89 -2.15
CA PRO A 66 -4.43 18.50 -2.65
C PRO A 66 -3.23 18.25 -1.73
N GLY A 67 -2.11 17.87 -2.33
CA GLY A 67 -0.83 17.61 -1.65
C GLY A 67 -0.81 16.35 -0.76
N GLN A 68 -1.89 15.58 -0.68
CA GLN A 68 -1.94 14.42 0.22
C GLN A 68 -1.25 13.19 -0.37
N ALA A 69 -1.74 12.68 -1.50
CA ALA A 69 -1.25 11.44 -2.10
C ALA A 69 0.09 11.64 -2.82
N HIS A 70 0.99 10.67 -2.65
CA HIS A 70 2.31 10.62 -3.31
C HIS A 70 2.70 9.20 -3.73
N GLY A 71 1.70 8.38 -4.08
CA GLY A 71 1.91 7.02 -4.58
C GLY A 71 2.14 5.93 -3.54
N LEU A 72 1.99 6.24 -2.25
CA LEU A 72 2.06 5.27 -1.15
C LEU A 72 0.71 5.14 -0.44
N SER A 73 0.25 3.92 -0.19
CA SER A 73 -0.96 3.68 0.61
C SER A 73 -0.81 4.23 2.03
N PHE A 74 -1.88 4.82 2.57
CA PHE A 74 -1.97 5.47 3.90
C PHE A 74 -1.02 6.65 4.17
N SER A 75 0.02 6.85 3.37
CA SER A 75 0.99 7.92 3.59
C SER A 75 0.53 9.26 3.03
N VAL A 76 0.99 10.34 3.66
CA VAL A 76 0.88 11.71 3.14
C VAL A 76 2.23 12.41 3.15
N GLN A 77 2.39 13.45 2.34
CA GLN A 77 3.59 14.29 2.32
C GLN A 77 3.85 14.96 3.68
N LYS A 78 5.12 15.31 3.96
CA LYS A 78 5.46 16.09 5.17
C LYS A 78 4.76 17.46 5.16
N GLY A 79 4.36 17.93 6.33
CA GLY A 79 3.58 19.18 6.47
C GLY A 79 2.08 19.02 6.20
N VAL A 80 1.63 17.89 5.65
CA VAL A 80 0.21 17.58 5.50
C VAL A 80 -0.35 17.03 6.80
N ARG A 81 -1.57 17.47 7.16
CA ARG A 81 -2.28 16.95 8.33
C ARG A 81 -2.43 15.43 8.23
N ILE A 82 -1.95 14.73 9.25
CA ILE A 82 -2.04 13.26 9.36
C ILE A 82 -3.52 12.82 9.26
N PRO A 83 -3.90 12.00 8.26
CA PRO A 83 -5.27 11.54 8.08
C PRO A 83 -5.78 10.71 9.26
N PRO A 84 -7.10 10.65 9.51
CA PRO A 84 -7.66 9.93 10.66
C PRO A 84 -7.27 8.45 10.73
N SER A 85 -7.25 7.74 9.58
CA SER A 85 -6.81 6.34 9.52
C SER A 85 -5.34 6.19 9.90
N LEU A 86 -4.46 7.08 9.41
CA LEU A 86 -3.04 7.04 9.75
C LEU A 86 -2.78 7.36 11.23
N ARG A 87 -3.56 8.28 11.83
CA ARG A 87 -3.50 8.51 13.28
C ARG A 87 -3.85 7.25 14.08
N ASN A 88 -4.82 6.46 13.62
CA ASN A 88 -5.16 5.21 14.27
C ASN A 88 -4.08 4.14 14.06
N ILE A 89 -3.46 4.08 12.87
CA ILE A 89 -2.28 3.25 12.60
C ILE A 89 -1.17 3.58 13.62
N TYR A 90 -0.87 4.86 13.87
CA TYR A 90 0.13 5.24 14.89
C TYR A 90 -0.28 4.91 16.32
N LYS A 91 -1.57 5.04 16.67
CA LYS A 91 -2.06 4.59 17.99
C LYS A 91 -1.84 3.09 18.19
N GLU A 92 -2.17 2.28 17.19
CA GLU A 92 -1.95 0.84 17.25
C GLU A 92 -0.45 0.53 17.32
N LEU A 93 0.38 1.22 16.53
CA LEU A 93 1.82 1.08 16.55
C LEU A 93 2.40 1.34 17.95
N LYS A 94 1.92 2.39 18.63
CA LYS A 94 2.29 2.69 20.02
C LYS A 94 1.88 1.58 20.97
N THR A 95 0.66 1.07 20.87
CA THR A 95 0.21 -0.01 21.77
C THR A 95 0.84 -1.38 21.46
N ASP A 96 1.28 -1.59 20.22
CA ASP A 96 1.86 -2.86 19.76
C ASP A 96 3.36 -2.95 20.10
N LEU A 97 4.12 -1.89 19.80
CA LEU A 97 5.59 -1.87 19.86
C LEU A 97 6.17 -0.77 20.76
N ASP A 98 5.34 -0.04 21.50
CA ASP A 98 5.74 1.11 22.34
C ASP A 98 6.40 2.27 21.57
N ILE A 99 6.24 2.32 20.25
CA ILE A 99 6.80 3.36 19.37
C ILE A 99 5.91 4.60 19.39
N GLU A 100 6.49 5.77 19.70
CA GLU A 100 5.75 7.04 19.69
C GLU A 100 5.24 7.42 18.28
N PRO A 101 4.02 7.97 18.16
CA PRO A 101 3.52 8.51 16.90
C PRO A 101 4.45 9.57 16.32
N ALA A 102 4.74 9.48 15.03
CA ALA A 102 5.45 10.54 14.33
C ALA A 102 4.60 11.81 14.18
N ASP A 103 5.28 12.95 14.12
CA ASP A 103 4.68 14.26 13.91
C ASP A 103 4.27 14.53 12.44
N HIS A 104 4.62 13.60 11.53
CA HIS A 104 4.31 13.63 10.11
C HIS A 104 3.65 12.33 9.63
N GLY A 105 3.00 12.37 8.46
CA GLY A 105 2.39 11.18 7.85
C GLY A 105 3.20 10.50 6.74
N TYR A 106 4.47 10.84 6.59
CA TYR A 106 5.34 10.35 5.53
C TYR A 106 5.94 8.98 5.87
N LEU A 107 5.61 7.94 5.11
CA LEU A 107 5.91 6.54 5.41
C LEU A 107 7.02 5.95 4.51
N ALA A 108 7.75 6.77 3.75
CA ALA A 108 8.77 6.28 2.81
C ALA A 108 9.84 5.43 3.50
N LYS A 109 10.22 5.74 4.75
CA LYS A 109 11.17 4.93 5.53
C LYS A 109 10.70 3.48 5.71
N TRP A 110 9.39 3.22 5.75
CA TRP A 110 8.89 1.84 5.75
C TRP A 110 9.07 1.20 4.37
N ALA A 111 8.77 1.95 3.30
CA ALA A 111 8.92 1.46 1.93
C ALA A 111 10.36 1.06 1.59
N GLU A 112 11.33 1.90 1.96
CA GLU A 112 12.77 1.67 1.79
C GLU A 112 13.28 0.42 2.53
N GLN A 113 12.54 -0.07 3.53
CA GLN A 113 12.88 -1.29 4.28
C GLN A 113 12.23 -2.57 3.71
N GLY A 114 11.45 -2.46 2.64
CA GLY A 114 10.73 -3.57 2.02
C GLY A 114 9.22 -3.61 2.31
N VAL A 115 8.61 -2.50 2.77
CA VAL A 115 7.15 -2.41 2.95
C VAL A 115 6.50 -1.83 1.69
N LEU A 116 5.96 -2.68 0.83
CA LEU A 116 5.21 -2.26 -0.35
C LEU A 116 3.86 -1.64 0.06
N LEU A 117 3.83 -0.31 0.14
CA LEU A 117 2.65 0.50 0.46
C LEU A 117 1.86 0.79 -0.82
N MET A 118 1.09 -0.18 -1.32
CA MET A 118 0.32 -0.04 -2.56
C MET A 118 -1.18 0.12 -2.31
N ASN A 119 -1.86 0.84 -3.19
CA ASN A 119 -3.31 0.88 -3.25
C ASN A 119 -3.82 -0.12 -4.31
N THR A 120 -5.10 -0.48 -4.25
CA THR A 120 -5.76 -1.27 -5.30
C THR A 120 -6.30 -0.42 -6.46
N SER A 121 -6.35 0.90 -6.27
CA SER A 121 -6.56 1.92 -7.29
C SER A 121 -5.39 2.88 -7.22
N TRP A 122 -4.82 3.26 -8.36
CA TRP A 122 -3.56 4.02 -8.39
C TRP A 122 -3.74 5.48 -8.77
N SER A 123 -4.97 5.88 -9.11
CA SER A 123 -5.35 7.26 -9.33
C SER A 123 -6.75 7.54 -8.79
N VAL A 124 -7.05 8.83 -8.57
CA VAL A 124 -8.36 9.32 -8.11
C VAL A 124 -8.55 10.78 -8.53
N GLU A 125 -9.75 11.16 -8.94
CA GLU A 125 -10.11 12.58 -9.15
C GLU A 125 -10.19 13.34 -7.82
N GLU A 126 -9.79 14.60 -7.83
CA GLU A 126 -9.90 15.50 -6.69
C GLU A 126 -11.32 15.52 -6.10
N GLY A 127 -11.40 15.34 -4.79
CA GLY A 127 -12.65 15.37 -4.04
C GLY A 127 -13.60 14.19 -4.28
N LYS A 128 -13.24 13.21 -5.14
CA LYS A 128 -14.14 12.11 -5.54
C LYS A 128 -13.52 10.74 -5.25
N ALA A 129 -13.66 10.29 -4.01
CA ALA A 129 -13.24 8.96 -3.59
C ALA A 129 -13.78 7.85 -4.51
N GLY A 130 -12.91 6.92 -4.91
CA GLY A 130 -13.26 5.79 -5.79
C GLY A 130 -13.72 6.17 -7.21
N SER A 131 -13.49 7.40 -7.66
CA SER A 131 -13.83 7.87 -9.03
C SER A 131 -13.24 6.98 -10.13
N HIS A 132 -12.01 6.51 -9.95
CA HIS A 132 -11.30 5.71 -10.96
C HIS A 132 -11.41 4.18 -10.77
N LYS A 133 -12.30 3.70 -9.89
CA LYS A 133 -12.42 2.26 -9.57
C LYS A 133 -12.79 1.37 -10.77
N LYS A 134 -13.34 1.95 -11.85
CA LYS A 134 -13.79 1.24 -13.05
C LYS A 134 -12.85 1.37 -14.25
N LEU A 135 -11.70 2.05 -14.11
CA LEU A 135 -10.80 2.31 -15.23
C LEU A 135 -9.91 1.10 -15.61
N GLY A 136 -9.84 0.06 -14.78
CA GLY A 136 -8.98 -1.11 -15.02
C GLY A 136 -7.92 -1.37 -13.95
N TRP A 137 -7.83 -0.52 -12.92
CA TRP A 137 -6.86 -0.71 -11.81
C TRP A 137 -7.00 -2.04 -11.06
N ALA A 138 -8.20 -2.63 -11.04
CA ALA A 138 -8.41 -3.94 -10.43
C ALA A 138 -7.56 -5.01 -11.13
N THR A 139 -7.58 -5.06 -12.46
CA THR A 139 -6.78 -6.01 -13.26
C THR A 139 -5.29 -5.81 -13.03
N PHE A 140 -4.81 -4.57 -13.06
CA PHE A 140 -3.40 -4.26 -12.79
C PHE A 140 -2.98 -4.72 -11.39
N THR A 141 -3.82 -4.44 -10.39
CA THR A 141 -3.57 -4.86 -9.01
C THR A 141 -3.56 -6.37 -8.86
N ASP A 142 -4.45 -7.09 -9.54
CA ASP A 142 -4.50 -8.54 -9.53
C ASP A 142 -3.21 -9.14 -10.10
N HIS A 143 -2.67 -8.58 -11.20
CA HIS A 143 -1.38 -9.03 -11.75
C HIS A 143 -0.21 -8.76 -10.80
N VAL A 144 -0.19 -7.61 -10.10
CA VAL A 144 0.82 -7.33 -9.07
C VAL A 144 0.74 -8.37 -7.94
N LEU A 145 -0.47 -8.66 -7.47
CA LEU A 145 -0.69 -9.64 -6.39
C LEU A 145 -0.36 -11.07 -6.84
N GLU A 146 -0.58 -11.42 -8.11
CA GLU A 146 -0.16 -12.70 -8.67
C GLU A 146 1.36 -12.86 -8.69
N GLU A 147 2.09 -11.84 -9.15
CA GLU A 147 3.56 -11.85 -9.11
C GLU A 147 4.08 -11.94 -7.66
N LEU A 148 3.43 -11.28 -6.71
CA LEU A 148 3.77 -11.35 -5.29
C LEU A 148 3.40 -12.70 -4.65
N ASN A 149 2.31 -13.34 -5.08
CA ASN A 149 1.93 -14.69 -4.62
C ASN A 149 2.95 -15.74 -5.06
N ASN A 150 3.54 -15.55 -6.24
CA ASN A 150 4.56 -16.44 -6.78
C ASN A 150 5.97 -16.12 -6.26
N TYR A 151 6.12 -15.07 -5.43
CA TYR A 151 7.41 -14.62 -4.94
C TYR A 151 8.13 -15.69 -4.11
N ASP A 152 9.42 -15.89 -4.39
CA ASP A 152 10.20 -17.00 -3.84
C ASP A 152 10.35 -16.95 -2.31
N LYS A 153 10.41 -15.73 -1.74
CA LYS A 153 10.66 -15.49 -0.33
C LYS A 153 9.34 -15.30 0.46
N PRO A 154 9.24 -15.77 1.72
CA PRO A 154 8.07 -15.53 2.57
C PRO A 154 7.72 -14.04 2.72
N LEU A 155 6.51 -13.65 2.34
CA LEU A 155 5.98 -12.29 2.48
C LEU A 155 4.93 -12.20 3.58
N VAL A 156 4.75 -11.00 4.14
CA VAL A 156 3.62 -10.67 5.03
C VAL A 156 2.64 -9.76 4.29
N PHE A 157 1.38 -10.13 4.19
CA PHE A 157 0.29 -9.29 3.67
C PHE A 157 -0.54 -8.78 4.83
N ILE A 158 -0.57 -7.45 5.01
CA ILE A 158 -1.41 -6.79 6.01
C ILE A 158 -2.66 -6.27 5.30
N LEU A 159 -3.80 -6.87 5.65
CA LEU A 159 -5.06 -6.73 4.94
C LEU A 159 -6.12 -6.13 5.88
N TRP A 160 -6.19 -4.80 5.88
CA TRP A 160 -7.12 -4.07 6.73
C TRP A 160 -8.44 -3.76 6.02
N GLY A 161 -9.53 -4.36 6.51
CA GLY A 161 -10.88 -4.18 5.99
C GLY A 161 -11.23 -5.12 4.84
N ASN A 162 -12.54 -5.23 4.59
CA ASN A 162 -13.08 -6.16 3.59
C ASN A 162 -12.57 -5.90 2.17
N HIS A 163 -12.23 -4.66 1.83
CA HIS A 163 -11.69 -4.31 0.53
C HIS A 163 -10.34 -4.99 0.28
N ALA A 164 -9.37 -4.77 1.17
CA ALA A 164 -8.04 -5.39 1.10
C ALA A 164 -8.12 -6.92 1.19
N ILE A 165 -8.98 -7.45 2.06
CA ILE A 165 -9.17 -8.91 2.21
C ILE A 165 -9.71 -9.53 0.92
N LYS A 166 -10.63 -8.85 0.22
CA LYS A 166 -11.19 -9.32 -1.06
C LYS A 166 -10.17 -9.21 -2.19
N ALA A 167 -9.40 -8.12 -2.27
CA ALA A 167 -8.36 -7.97 -3.28
C ALA A 167 -7.29 -9.07 -3.18
N ALA A 168 -6.96 -9.50 -1.95
CA ALA A 168 -5.95 -10.52 -1.72
C ALA A 168 -6.46 -11.98 -1.74
N THR A 169 -7.63 -12.28 -2.32
CA THR A 169 -8.13 -13.67 -2.39
C THR A 169 -7.26 -14.59 -3.24
N GLY A 170 -6.50 -14.03 -4.19
CA GLY A 170 -5.54 -14.77 -5.01
C GLY A 170 -4.24 -15.17 -4.27
N ILE A 171 -3.99 -14.59 -3.09
CA ILE A 171 -2.81 -14.92 -2.29
C ILE A 171 -3.05 -16.27 -1.57
N THR A 172 -2.55 -17.34 -2.17
CA THR A 172 -2.77 -18.73 -1.75
C THR A 172 -1.49 -19.46 -1.35
N ASN A 173 -0.32 -18.88 -1.64
CA ASN A 173 0.97 -19.48 -1.35
C ASN A 173 1.16 -19.64 0.19
N PRO A 174 1.34 -20.88 0.69
CA PRO A 174 1.41 -21.15 2.13
C PRO A 174 2.69 -20.62 2.79
N LYS A 175 3.68 -20.18 2.00
CA LYS A 175 4.87 -19.49 2.52
C LYS A 175 4.57 -18.07 3.01
N HIS A 176 3.44 -17.50 2.63
CA HIS A 176 3.08 -16.12 2.98
C HIS A 176 2.20 -16.08 4.22
N LEU A 177 2.35 -15.03 5.03
CA LEU A 177 1.48 -14.75 6.15
C LEU A 177 0.44 -13.69 5.76
N LEU A 178 -0.83 -13.97 6.02
CA LEU A 178 -1.91 -13.01 5.85
C LEU A 178 -2.41 -12.51 7.22
N ILE A 179 -2.11 -11.26 7.55
CA ILE A 179 -2.63 -10.57 8.73
C ILE A 179 -3.90 -9.83 8.33
N LYS A 180 -5.05 -10.49 8.49
CA LYS A 180 -6.37 -9.92 8.22
C LYS A 180 -6.91 -9.20 9.45
N GLY A 181 -7.49 -8.02 9.26
CA GLY A 181 -8.04 -7.24 10.38
C GLY A 181 -9.07 -6.19 9.97
N VAL A 182 -9.64 -5.52 10.96
CA VAL A 182 -10.57 -4.40 10.74
C VAL A 182 -9.83 -3.19 10.18
N HIS A 183 -10.50 -2.35 9.39
CA HIS A 183 -9.89 -1.15 8.80
C HIS A 183 -9.55 -0.08 9.87
N PRO A 184 -8.41 0.64 9.77
CA PRO A 184 -8.01 1.69 10.72
C PRO A 184 -8.87 2.95 10.71
N SER A 185 -9.85 3.07 9.80
CA SER A 185 -10.76 4.23 9.76
C SER A 185 -11.46 4.43 11.11
N PRO A 186 -11.67 5.68 11.57
CA PRO A 186 -12.44 5.97 12.79
C PRO A 186 -13.81 5.29 12.83
N LEU A 187 -14.43 5.02 11.68
CA LEU A 187 -15.74 4.35 11.60
C LEU A 187 -15.71 2.87 12.03
N ALA A 188 -14.54 2.25 12.02
CA ALA A 188 -14.38 0.81 12.21
C ALA A 188 -13.31 0.42 13.24
N ALA A 189 -12.31 1.28 13.51
CA ALA A 189 -11.10 0.88 14.23
C ALA A 189 -11.37 0.26 15.63
N SER A 190 -12.35 0.77 16.36
CA SER A 190 -12.74 0.24 17.68
C SER A 190 -13.33 -1.18 17.64
N ARG A 191 -13.71 -1.69 16.47
CA ARG A 191 -14.31 -3.02 16.29
C ARG A 191 -13.28 -4.15 16.17
N GLY A 192 -11.99 -3.83 16.27
CA GLY A 192 -10.92 -4.85 16.26
C GLY A 192 -9.66 -4.49 15.49
N PHE A 193 -9.49 -3.23 15.06
CA PHE A 193 -8.17 -2.77 14.58
C PHE A 193 -7.24 -2.57 15.77
N PHE A 194 -7.74 -1.90 16.82
CA PHE A 194 -6.97 -1.72 18.05
C PHE A 194 -6.75 -3.04 18.79
N GLY A 195 -5.53 -3.28 19.22
CA GLY A 195 -5.09 -4.53 19.85
C GLY A 195 -4.85 -5.69 18.87
N SER A 196 -4.94 -5.45 17.55
CA SER A 196 -4.70 -6.48 16.53
C SER A 196 -3.22 -6.85 16.38
N LYS A 197 -2.33 -5.96 16.83
CA LYS A 197 -0.88 -6.12 16.88
C LYS A 197 -0.24 -6.54 15.54
N PRO A 198 -0.52 -5.82 14.44
CA PRO A 198 -0.07 -6.25 13.12
C PRO A 198 1.45 -6.10 12.95
N PHE A 199 2.09 -5.15 13.64
CA PHE A 199 3.51 -4.83 13.45
C PHE A 199 4.42 -5.83 14.16
N SER A 200 4.11 -6.18 15.41
CA SER A 200 4.85 -7.22 16.16
C SER A 200 4.71 -8.60 15.50
N LYS A 201 3.49 -8.99 15.09
CA LYS A 201 3.25 -10.23 14.33
C LYS A 201 4.04 -10.26 13.02
N THR A 202 4.15 -9.13 12.33
CA THR A 202 4.95 -9.01 11.11
C THR A 202 6.42 -9.28 11.40
N ASN A 203 7.00 -8.61 12.40
CA ASN A 203 8.41 -8.80 12.74
C ASN A 203 8.71 -10.21 13.24
N GLN A 204 7.84 -10.78 14.09
CA GLN A 204 7.97 -12.17 14.55
C GLN A 204 8.00 -13.16 13.37
N PHE A 205 7.13 -12.97 12.37
CA PHE A 205 7.12 -13.82 11.19
C PHE A 205 8.38 -13.65 10.34
N LEU A 206 8.84 -12.42 10.13
CA LEU A 206 10.06 -12.14 9.38
C LEU A 206 11.27 -12.79 10.05
N GLU A 207 11.44 -12.59 11.36
CA GLU A 207 12.52 -13.18 12.15
C GLU A 207 12.48 -14.71 12.12
N GLY A 208 11.30 -15.31 12.30
CA GLY A 208 11.11 -16.77 12.21
C GLY A 208 11.43 -17.38 10.84
N ASN A 209 11.46 -16.55 9.79
CA ASN A 209 11.83 -16.95 8.42
C ASN A 209 13.22 -16.43 8.01
N GLY A 210 14.06 -16.01 8.95
CA GLY A 210 15.41 -15.52 8.68
C GLY A 210 15.45 -14.22 7.86
N ARG A 211 14.37 -13.44 7.87
CA ARG A 211 14.27 -12.14 7.22
C ARG A 211 14.46 -11.03 8.25
N THR A 212 15.17 -9.97 7.86
CA THR A 212 15.36 -8.80 8.73
C THR A 212 14.00 -8.16 9.07
N PRO A 213 13.69 -7.93 10.36
CA PRO A 213 12.47 -7.25 10.78
C PRO A 213 12.42 -5.80 10.26
N ILE A 214 11.22 -5.21 10.27
CA ILE A 214 11.04 -3.80 9.91
C ILE A 214 11.25 -2.94 11.16
N ASN A 215 12.05 -1.88 11.02
CA ASN A 215 12.05 -0.78 11.98
C ASN A 215 10.87 0.15 11.66
N TRP A 216 9.80 0.01 12.44
CA TRP A 216 8.58 0.80 12.28
C TRP A 216 8.68 2.23 12.84
N ASP A 217 9.76 2.58 13.55
CA ASP A 217 9.95 3.90 14.16
C ASP A 217 10.39 4.95 13.13
N LEU A 218 9.48 5.90 12.89
CA LEU A 218 9.65 7.01 11.94
C LEU A 218 10.31 8.25 12.58
N ASN A 219 10.47 8.29 13.91
CA ASN A 219 11.01 9.46 14.62
C ASN A 219 12.54 9.52 14.61
N LYS A 220 13.18 8.37 14.38
CA LYS A 220 14.64 8.26 14.37
C LYS A 220 15.17 8.48 12.96
N ALA A 221 16.33 9.13 12.87
CA ALA A 221 17.11 9.22 11.63
C ALA A 221 17.44 7.82 11.08
#